data_AF-F3C360-F1
#
_entry.id   AF-F3C360-F1
#
_cell.length_a   1.000
_cell.length_b   1.000
_cell.length_c   1.000
_cell.angle_alpha   90.00
_cell.angle_beta   90.00
_cell.angle_gamma   90.00
#
_symmetry.space_group_name_H-M   'P 1'
#
loop_
_entity.id
_entity.type
_entity.pdbx_description
1 polymer ?
#
loop_
_entity_poly.entity_id
_entity_poly.type
_entity_poly.pdbx_seq_one_letter_code
_entity_poly.pdbx_strand_id
1 'polypeptide(L)' 'ETEMFRKYEQSLRESEARQAREQAQEQQQRTFNRSKCDFWIQQDRTAPSEKSRASINQYCG' A
#
# COMPACT_ATOMS: atom_id res chain seq x y z
N GLU A 1 -5.29 39.76 8.26
CA GLU A 1 -4.87 38.44 7.75
C GLU A 1 -4.38 38.63 6.31
N THR A 2 -3.12 38.31 6.02
CA THR A 2 -2.50 38.59 4.71
C THR A 2 -2.92 37.52 3.71
N GLU A 3 -3.15 37.89 2.45
CA GLU A 3 -3.57 36.96 1.38
C GLU A 3 -2.64 35.74 1.25
N MET A 4 -1.35 35.95 1.49
CA MET A 4 -0.32 34.90 1.47
C MET A 4 -0.52 33.85 2.56
N PHE A 5 -0.94 34.26 3.75
CA PHE A 5 -1.19 33.33 4.85
C PHE A 5 -2.35 32.39 4.51
N ARG A 6 -3.44 32.92 3.93
CA ARG A 6 -4.59 32.10 3.50
C ARG A 6 -4.22 31.09 2.42
N LYS A 7 -3.41 31.49 1.43
CA LYS A 7 -2.92 30.58 0.38
C LYS A 7 -2.05 29.46 0.94
N TYR A 8 -1.24 29.78 1.95
CA TYR A 8 -0.43 28.78 2.65
C TYR A 8 -1.30 27.77 3.40
N GLU A 9 -2.28 28.24 4.17
CA GLU A 9 -3.20 27.34 4.88
C GLU A 9 -4.02 26.45 3.93
N GLN A 10 -4.44 26.99 2.78
CA GLN A 10 -5.10 26.20 1.75
C GLN A 10 -4.17 25.11 1.21
N SER A 11 -2.94 25.47 0.84
CA SER A 11 -1.92 24.52 0.36
C SER A 11 -1.61 23.44 1.41
N LEU A 12 -1.60 23.80 2.69
CA LEU A 12 -1.36 22.88 3.79
C LEU A 12 -2.46 21.82 3.87
N ARG A 13 -3.73 22.23 3.88
CA ARG A 13 -4.88 21.29 3.90
C ARG A 13 -4.90 20.38 2.68
N GLU A 14 -4.59 20.92 1.50
CA GLU A 14 -4.49 20.12 0.28
C GLU A 14 -3.37 19.09 0.35
N SER A 15 -2.23 19.46 0.94
CA SER A 15 -1.10 18.55 1.14
C SER A 15 -1.44 17.42 2.11
N GLU A 16 -2.07 17.74 3.24
CA GLU A 16 -2.53 16.75 4.23
C GLU A 16 -3.52 15.77 3.60
N ALA A 17 -4.48 16.27 2.82
CA ALA A 17 -5.47 15.44 2.13
C ALA A 17 -4.81 14.52 1.09
N ARG A 18 -3.79 14.98 0.37
CA ARG A 18 -3.01 14.13 -0.55
C ARG A 18 -2.25 13.04 0.21
N GLN A 19 -1.53 13.40 1.26
CA GLN A 19 -0.74 12.47 2.06
C GLN A 19 -1.62 11.39 2.70
N ALA A 20 -2.80 11.75 3.22
CA ALA A 20 -3.74 10.80 3.78
C ALA A 20 -4.25 9.78 2.73
N ARG A 21 -4.50 10.22 1.49
CA ARG A 21 -4.92 9.34 0.40
C ARG A 21 -3.81 8.38 -0.01
N GLU A 22 -2.59 8.88 -0.15
CA GLU A 22 -1.42 8.07 -0.50
C GLU A 22 -1.15 7.00 0.57
N GLN A 23 -1.19 7.37 1.85
CA GLN A 23 -1.07 6.42 2.96
C GLN A 23 -2.18 5.36 2.94
N ALA A 24 -3.44 5.76 2.73
CA ALA A 24 -4.54 4.82 2.67
C ALA A 24 -4.40 3.84 1.50
N GLN A 25 -3.97 4.31 0.33
CA GLN A 25 -3.70 3.45 -0.84
C GLN A 25 -2.55 2.49 -0.58
N GLU A 26 -1.46 2.96 0.01
CA GLU A 26 -0.31 2.12 0.36
C GLU A 26 -0.71 1.04 1.38
N GLN A 27 -1.51 1.41 2.39
CA GLN A 27 -1.99 0.48 3.42
C GLN A 27 -2.95 -0.56 2.84
N GLN A 28 -3.80 -0.17 1.88
CA GLN A 28 -4.64 -1.10 1.14
C GLN A 28 -3.81 -2.08 0.30
N GLN A 29 -2.77 -1.60 -0.41
CA GLN A 29 -1.87 -2.45 -1.18
C GLN A 29 -1.12 -3.44 -0.28
N ARG A 30 -0.58 -2.97 0.86
CA ARG A 30 0.08 -3.83 1.86
C ARG A 30 -0.86 -4.91 2.39
N THR A 31 -2.09 -4.55 2.72
CA THR A 31 -3.10 -5.50 3.21
C THR A 31 -3.45 -6.55 2.15
N PHE A 32 -3.63 -6.11 0.91
CA PHE A 32 -3.91 -6.99 -0.22
C PHE A 32 -2.74 -7.94 -0.52
N ASN A 33 -1.51 -7.42 -0.56
CA ASN A 33 -0.29 -8.23 -0.76
C ASN A 33 -0.13 -9.26 0.36
N ARG A 34 -0.43 -8.91 1.61
CA ARG A 34 -0.44 -9.88 2.72
C ARG A 34 -1.41 -11.04 2.49
N SER A 35 -2.65 -10.76 2.09
CA SER A 35 -3.62 -11.83 1.81
C SER A 35 -3.18 -12.76 0.66
N LYS A 36 -2.52 -12.20 -0.37
CA LYS A 36 -1.93 -12.97 -1.46
C LYS A 36 -0.74 -13.80 -1.01
N CYS A 37 0.13 -13.23 -0.18
CA CYS A 37 1.24 -13.92 0.43
C CYS A 37 0.75 -15.18 1.17
N ASP A 38 -0.25 -15.03 2.04
CA ASP A 38 -0.83 -16.14 2.80
C ASP A 38 -1.37 -17.25 1.87
N PHE A 39 -2.09 -16.86 0.81
CA PHE A 39 -2.58 -17.79 -0.21
C PHE A 39 -1.44 -18.55 -0.89
N TRP A 40 -0.40 -17.86 -1.36
CA TRP A 40 0.70 -18.50 -2.08
C TRP A 40 1.57 -19.38 -1.17
N ILE A 41 1.71 -19.02 0.11
CA ILE A 41 2.32 -19.89 1.12
C ILE A 41 1.51 -21.18 1.29
N GLN A 42 0.18 -21.08 1.38
CA GLN A 42 -0.66 -22.26 1.51
C GLN A 42 -0.60 -23.14 0.26
N GLN A 43 -0.56 -22.54 -0.93
CA GLN A 43 -0.39 -23.28 -2.17
C GLN A 43 0.98 -23.98 -2.23
N ASP A 44 2.07 -23.30 -1.87
CA ASP A 44 3.41 -23.90 -1.90
C ASP A 44 3.53 -25.08 -0.93
N ARG A 45 2.87 -25.00 0.23
CA ARG A 45 2.81 -26.11 1.21
C ARG A 45 2.06 -27.34 0.69
N THR A 46 1.01 -27.13 -0.09
CA THR A 46 0.14 -28.21 -0.59
C THR A 46 0.67 -28.82 -1.88
N ALA A 47 1.22 -27.98 -2.77
CA ALA A 47 1.79 -28.37 -4.04
C ALA A 47 2.93 -27.39 -4.43
N PRO A 48 4.17 -27.68 -3.99
CA PRO A 48 5.32 -26.83 -4.28
C PRO A 48 5.53 -26.65 -5.79
N SER A 49 5.69 -25.41 -6.23
CA SER A 49 5.93 -25.08 -7.64
C SER A 49 6.83 -23.84 -7.78
N GLU A 50 7.47 -23.68 -8.93
CA GLU A 50 8.25 -22.48 -9.21
C GLU A 50 7.37 -21.21 -9.18
N LYS A 51 6.12 -21.32 -9.66
CA LYS A 51 5.14 -20.23 -9.65
C LYS A 51 4.75 -19.80 -8.23
N SER A 52 4.50 -20.75 -7.33
CA SER A 52 4.16 -20.43 -5.94
C SER A 52 5.32 -19.74 -5.23
N ARG A 53 6.56 -20.22 -5.42
CA ARG A 53 7.77 -19.58 -4.88
C ARG A 53 7.99 -18.16 -5.41
N ALA A 54 7.84 -17.95 -6.72
CA ALA A 54 7.94 -16.62 -7.32
C ALA A 54 6.87 -15.66 -6.77
N SER A 55 5.65 -16.14 -6.58
CA SER A 55 4.55 -15.33 -6.06
C SER A 55 4.72 -14.99 -4.57
N ILE A 56 5.24 -15.92 -3.75
CA ILE A 56 5.63 -15.64 -2.37
C ILE A 56 6.65 -14.49 -2.35
N ASN A 57 7.72 -14.55 -3.15
CA ASN A 57 8.72 -13.49 -3.21
C ASN A 57 8.13 -12.14 -3.64
N GLN A 58 7.12 -12.14 -4.52
CA GLN A 58 6.47 -10.92 -4.99
C GLN A 58 5.54 -10.28 -3.95
N TYR A 59 4.84 -11.08 -3.14
CA TYR A 59 3.76 -10.60 -2.27
C TYR A 59 4.09 -10.61 -0.77
N CYS A 60 5.11 -11.36 -0.36
CA CYS A 60 5.54 -11.49 1.05
C CYS A 60 6.75 -10.62 1.43
N GLY A 61 7.35 -9.92 0.45
CA GLY A 61 8.49 -9.01 0.64
C GLY A 61 8.05 -7.56 0.80
#